data_AF-A0A8B8F4Y5-F1
#
_entry.id   AF-A0A8B8F4Y5-F1
#
_cell.length_a   1.000
_cell.length_b   1.000
_cell.length_c   1.000
_cell.angle_alpha   90.00
_cell.angle_beta   90.00
_cell.angle_gamma   90.00
#
_symmetry.space_group_name_H-M   'P 1'
#
loop_
_entity.id
_entity.type
_entity.pdbx_description
1 polymer ?
#
loop_
_entity_poly.entity_id
_entity_poly.type
_entity_poly.pdbx_seq_one_letter_code
_entity_poly.pdbx_strand_id
1 'polypeptide(L)'
;MTNTHTHDEYDDRTIHREVVRSKLKRRAEEDLHITPNKLIRRELKNNDNSEHLQYSDIKLIRRSMYEKPKKSFPNIPRSLEDAKKQLVDDQHNLTYKGNKFSFVSNDENLFIFTCKQNLELLQSAEHVLGDGTFSFAPKYFVQLYTVHVFKNNFYVPVAFCFLSNKHTDTYINMWKTLQNICIQITGNIINLINFHVNFEKSMHNTVLQIFPYCKITCCNFHLGQNWFRHIQQHKLLSSEYLNNDSEVGKWMKCFFGISYLPPDEVSDGFCDLMSIAPSTTSSNISIFFDYILENYIVSDSNFPPTLWACKPTNNPKTTNGAESYHKQYNSQFYIAHPHIYQVIDVIIEIQSDTDLKINSINKMLPNYGLELVCFCTDTNELIGCMMVSTVVCGYVFNNFDSTNIFGVKPVYVMHAGEEVD
;
A
#
# COMPACT_ATOMS: atom_id res chain seq x y z
N MET A 1 43.16 31.21 -39.45
CA MET A 1 43.09 30.29 -38.31
C MET A 1 41.81 29.49 -38.45
N THR A 2 41.91 28.26 -38.93
CA THR A 2 40.80 27.30 -38.96
C THR A 2 40.61 26.78 -37.54
N ASN A 3 39.45 27.05 -36.93
CA ASN A 3 39.06 26.43 -35.67
C ASN A 3 38.89 24.92 -35.89
N THR A 4 39.95 24.15 -35.64
CA THR A 4 39.88 22.71 -35.47
C THR A 4 39.16 22.44 -34.15
N HIS A 5 37.87 22.11 -34.22
CA HIS A 5 37.11 21.59 -33.09
C HIS A 5 37.55 20.14 -32.83
N THR A 6 38.50 19.95 -31.92
CA THR A 6 38.81 18.63 -31.34
C THR A 6 37.72 18.27 -30.34
N HIS A 7 36.68 17.59 -30.80
CA HIS A 7 35.83 16.82 -29.90
C HIS A 7 36.46 15.44 -29.79
N ASP A 8 36.63 14.94 -28.55
CA ASP A 8 36.96 13.53 -28.34
C ASP A 8 35.93 12.67 -29.08
N GLU A 9 36.37 11.60 -29.75
CA GLU A 9 35.47 10.64 -30.39
C GLU A 9 34.45 10.15 -29.36
N TYR A 10 33.16 10.21 -29.71
CA TYR A 10 32.11 9.76 -28.83
C TYR A 10 32.30 8.27 -28.56
N ASP A 11 32.57 7.93 -27.31
CA ASP A 11 32.63 6.56 -26.81
C ASP A 11 31.39 5.77 -27.29
N ASP A 12 31.62 4.57 -27.84
CA ASP A 12 30.58 3.71 -28.42
C ASP A 12 29.43 3.48 -27.44
N ARG A 13 29.73 3.38 -26.14
CA ARG A 13 28.72 3.29 -25.08
C ARG A 13 27.81 4.52 -25.03
N THR A 14 28.37 5.72 -25.20
CA THR A 14 27.60 6.97 -25.20
C THR A 14 26.65 7.02 -26.39
N ILE A 15 27.12 6.63 -27.58
CA ILE A 15 26.30 6.58 -28.80
C ILE A 15 25.15 5.58 -28.63
N HIS A 16 25.47 4.35 -28.19
CA HIS A 16 24.46 3.30 -28.01
C HIS A 16 23.43 3.65 -26.94
N ARG A 17 23.88 4.24 -25.82
CA ARG A 17 22.97 4.77 -24.80
C ARG A 17 22.02 5.79 -25.40
N GLU A 18 22.52 6.74 -26.20
CA GLU A 18 21.67 7.78 -26.81
C GLU A 18 20.65 7.21 -27.80
N VAL A 19 21.00 6.19 -28.57
CA VAL A 19 20.08 5.48 -29.48
C VAL A 19 18.95 4.81 -28.70
N VAL A 20 19.30 4.01 -27.69
CA VAL A 20 18.33 3.30 -26.83
C VAL A 20 17.44 4.30 -26.10
N ARG A 21 18.07 5.33 -25.52
CA ARG A 21 17.40 6.42 -24.81
C ARG A 21 16.39 7.12 -25.70
N SER A 22 16.74 7.46 -26.94
CA SER A 22 15.86 8.18 -27.87
C SER A 22 14.68 7.33 -28.35
N LYS A 23 14.89 6.04 -28.62
CA LYS A 23 13.82 5.10 -28.97
C LYS A 23 12.83 4.89 -27.82
N LEU A 24 13.35 4.64 -26.62
CA LEU A 24 12.53 4.47 -25.42
C LEU A 24 11.79 5.75 -25.03
N LYS A 25 12.43 6.92 -25.19
CA LYS A 25 11.78 8.23 -25.04
C LYS A 25 10.58 8.35 -25.97
N ARG A 26 10.72 8.05 -27.26
CA ARG A 26 9.63 8.14 -28.23
C ARG A 26 8.49 7.17 -27.91
N ARG A 27 8.80 5.92 -27.56
CA ARG A 27 7.76 4.95 -27.17
C ARG A 27 7.04 5.33 -25.88
N ALA A 28 7.73 5.96 -24.94
CA ALA A 28 7.09 6.48 -23.72
C ALA A 28 6.18 7.69 -24.00
N GLU A 29 6.37 8.39 -25.13
CA GLU A 29 5.47 9.46 -25.60
C GLU A 29 4.25 8.88 -26.34
N GLU A 30 4.48 7.88 -27.20
CA GLU A 30 3.43 7.24 -28.00
C GLU A 30 2.54 6.31 -27.17
N ASP A 31 3.07 5.75 -26.08
CA ASP A 31 2.45 4.67 -25.31
C ASP A 31 2.59 4.95 -23.81
N LEU A 32 1.86 5.99 -23.34
CA LEU A 32 1.81 6.41 -21.93
C LEU A 32 1.40 5.28 -20.97
N HIS A 33 0.74 4.24 -21.51
CA HIS A 33 0.07 3.18 -20.76
C HIS A 33 0.91 1.89 -20.59
N ILE A 34 2.08 1.77 -21.24
CA ILE A 34 2.92 0.57 -21.04
C ILE A 34 3.77 0.70 -19.79
N THR A 35 3.68 -0.34 -18.94
CA THR A 35 4.47 -0.43 -17.71
C THR A 35 5.93 -0.17 -18.02
N PRO A 36 6.56 0.79 -17.35
CA PRO A 36 7.66 1.41 -18.04
C PRO A 36 8.95 0.52 -18.03
N ASN A 37 9.11 -0.33 -17.01
CA ASN A 37 10.09 -1.41 -17.01
C ASN A 37 9.90 -2.44 -18.14
N LYS A 38 8.66 -2.67 -18.60
CA LYS A 38 8.35 -3.58 -19.71
C LYS A 38 8.86 -2.99 -21.03
N LEU A 39 8.75 -1.68 -21.23
CA LEU A 39 9.33 -0.98 -22.39
C LEU A 39 10.86 -1.12 -22.42
N ILE A 40 11.53 -0.83 -21.30
CA ILE A 40 13.00 -0.92 -21.19
C ILE A 40 13.46 -2.34 -21.49
N ARG A 41 12.87 -3.35 -20.83
CA ARG A 41 13.26 -4.76 -21.04
C ARG A 41 12.99 -5.23 -22.45
N ARG A 42 11.87 -4.82 -23.06
CA ARG A 42 11.54 -5.17 -24.44
C ARG A 42 12.52 -4.55 -25.42
N GLU A 43 12.94 -3.30 -25.20
CA GLU A 43 13.93 -2.66 -26.05
C GLU A 43 15.33 -3.24 -25.86
N LEU A 44 15.76 -3.51 -24.61
CA LEU A 44 17.04 -4.16 -24.36
C LEU A 44 17.10 -5.57 -24.95
N LYS A 45 16.01 -6.33 -24.89
CA LYS A 45 15.90 -7.66 -25.52
C LYS A 45 16.00 -7.61 -27.04
N ASN A 46 15.42 -6.57 -27.65
CA ASN A 46 15.31 -6.46 -29.11
C ASN A 46 16.45 -5.66 -29.74
N ASN A 47 17.46 -5.26 -28.95
CA ASN A 47 18.58 -4.46 -29.43
C ASN A 47 19.87 -5.28 -29.37
N ASP A 48 20.36 -5.67 -30.54
CA ASP A 48 21.55 -6.52 -30.71
C ASP A 48 22.83 -5.89 -30.11
N ASN A 49 22.85 -4.56 -29.93
CA ASN A 49 24.01 -3.82 -29.41
C ASN A 49 23.90 -3.51 -27.90
N SER A 50 23.12 -4.29 -27.15
CA SER A 50 22.99 -4.10 -25.69
C SER A 50 24.29 -4.38 -24.91
N GLU A 51 25.27 -5.04 -25.53
CA GLU A 51 26.59 -5.34 -24.96
C GLU A 51 27.41 -4.09 -24.60
N HIS A 52 27.16 -2.97 -25.28
CA HIS A 52 27.83 -1.69 -25.03
C HIS A 52 27.19 -0.88 -23.90
N LEU A 53 26.07 -1.33 -23.32
CA LEU A 53 25.37 -0.64 -22.23
C LEU A 53 25.82 -1.16 -20.88
N GLN A 54 25.93 -0.27 -19.89
CA GLN A 54 26.12 -0.67 -18.50
C GLN A 54 24.82 -0.51 -17.71
N TYR A 55 24.70 -1.26 -16.61
CA TYR A 55 23.52 -1.19 -15.74
C TYR A 55 23.26 0.23 -15.20
N SER A 56 24.32 1.02 -14.97
CA SER A 56 24.21 2.43 -14.54
C SER A 56 23.47 3.32 -15.56
N ASP A 57 23.51 2.97 -16.85
CA ASP A 57 22.82 3.71 -17.91
C ASP A 57 21.29 3.57 -17.83
N ILE A 58 20.79 2.50 -17.19
CA ILE A 58 19.35 2.30 -16.99
C ILE A 58 18.76 3.43 -16.14
N LYS A 59 19.49 3.94 -15.13
CA LYS A 59 19.04 5.07 -14.30
C LYS A 59 18.86 6.34 -15.14
N LEU A 60 19.79 6.60 -16.06
CA LEU A 60 19.74 7.73 -16.98
C LEU A 60 18.62 7.59 -18.02
N ILE A 61 18.45 6.39 -18.57
CA ILE A 61 17.36 6.08 -19.52
C ILE A 61 16.00 6.30 -18.86
N ARG A 62 15.78 5.73 -17.66
CA ARG A 62 14.54 5.92 -16.87
C ARG A 62 14.24 7.39 -16.61
N ARG A 63 15.22 8.15 -16.12
CA ARG A 63 15.07 9.59 -15.87
C ARG A 63 14.64 10.32 -17.13
N SER A 64 15.26 10.00 -18.27
CA SER A 64 14.99 10.67 -19.53
C SER A 64 13.63 10.32 -20.15
N MET A 65 13.15 9.08 -19.95
CA MET A 65 11.81 8.66 -20.33
C MET A 65 10.75 9.38 -19.50
N TYR A 66 11.06 9.67 -18.24
CA TYR A 66 10.18 10.40 -17.33
C TYR A 66 10.20 11.92 -17.55
N GLU A 67 11.31 12.47 -18.04
CA GLU A 67 11.48 13.91 -18.27
C GLU A 67 10.83 14.42 -19.57
N LYS A 68 10.49 13.57 -20.54
CA LYS A 68 9.95 13.99 -21.84
C LYS A 68 8.42 14.14 -21.91
N PRO A 69 7.60 13.29 -21.25
CA PRO A 69 6.16 13.54 -21.07
C PRO A 69 5.87 14.93 -20.48
N LYS A 70 6.83 15.49 -19.72
CA LYS A 70 6.79 16.86 -19.19
C LYS A 70 6.53 17.96 -20.23
N LYS A 71 6.73 17.70 -21.53
CA LYS A 71 6.49 18.68 -22.61
C LYS A 71 5.05 18.69 -23.14
N SER A 72 4.25 17.66 -22.89
CA SER A 72 2.84 17.59 -23.32
C SER A 72 1.86 18.01 -22.23
N PHE A 73 2.27 17.95 -20.96
CA PHE A 73 1.48 18.44 -19.84
C PHE A 73 1.53 19.98 -19.76
N PRO A 74 0.51 20.62 -19.14
CA PRO A 74 0.63 22.02 -18.72
C PRO A 74 1.91 22.24 -17.90
N ASN A 75 2.33 23.50 -17.75
CA ASN A 75 3.51 23.85 -16.95
C ASN A 75 3.51 23.10 -15.61
N ILE A 76 4.47 22.19 -15.42
CA ILE A 76 4.53 21.36 -14.22
C ILE A 76 4.60 22.25 -12.98
N PRO A 77 3.81 21.95 -11.93
CA PRO A 77 3.83 22.73 -10.71
C PRO A 77 5.24 22.85 -10.14
N ARG A 78 5.58 24.05 -9.68
CA ARG A 78 6.88 24.35 -9.06
C ARG A 78 6.81 24.44 -7.53
N SER A 79 5.61 24.61 -6.99
CA SER A 79 5.31 24.68 -5.56
C SER A 79 3.97 24.01 -5.24
N LEU A 80 3.67 23.85 -3.95
CA LEU A 80 2.36 23.38 -3.50
C LEU A 80 1.23 24.31 -3.97
N GLU A 81 1.40 25.62 -3.83
CA GLU A 81 0.38 26.59 -4.25
C GLU A 81 0.16 26.60 -5.77
N ASP A 82 1.22 26.41 -6.56
CA ASP A 82 1.10 26.23 -8.01
C ASP A 82 0.36 24.93 -8.34
N ALA A 83 0.63 23.84 -7.61
CA ALA A 83 -0.07 22.57 -7.81
C ALA A 83 -1.56 22.67 -7.47
N LYS A 84 -1.91 23.31 -6.34
CA LYS A 84 -3.29 23.57 -5.94
C LYS A 84 -4.01 24.39 -6.99
N LYS A 85 -3.41 25.52 -7.40
CA LYS A 85 -3.99 26.41 -8.41
C LYS A 85 -4.28 25.66 -9.71
N GLN A 86 -3.32 24.87 -10.19
CA GLN A 86 -3.52 24.08 -11.41
C GLN A 86 -4.66 23.06 -11.28
N LEU A 87 -4.79 22.40 -10.13
CA LEU A 87 -5.89 21.46 -9.88
C LEU A 87 -7.26 22.14 -9.79
N VAL A 88 -7.32 23.36 -9.24
CA VAL A 88 -8.54 24.19 -9.21
C VAL A 88 -8.90 24.65 -10.61
N ASP A 89 -7.95 25.23 -11.34
CA ASP A 89 -8.15 25.76 -12.70
C ASP A 89 -8.60 24.65 -13.67
N ASP A 90 -8.05 23.43 -13.53
CA ASP A 90 -8.34 22.29 -14.42
C ASP A 90 -9.50 21.40 -13.93
N GLN A 91 -10.10 21.69 -12.77
CA GLN A 91 -11.09 20.84 -12.11
C GLN A 91 -12.25 20.41 -13.04
N HIS A 92 -12.68 21.30 -13.93
CA HIS A 92 -13.78 21.06 -14.86
C HIS A 92 -13.42 20.17 -16.05
N ASN A 93 -12.13 20.09 -16.42
CA ASN A 93 -11.66 19.25 -17.51
C ASN A 93 -11.36 17.81 -17.04
N LEU A 94 -11.11 17.64 -15.74
CA LEU A 94 -10.87 16.34 -15.12
C LEU A 94 -12.19 15.55 -15.01
N THR A 95 -12.46 14.80 -16.08
CA THR A 95 -13.68 14.02 -16.27
C THR A 95 -13.38 12.55 -16.54
N TYR A 96 -14.33 11.68 -16.18
CA TYR A 96 -14.34 10.26 -16.53
C TYR A 96 -15.64 9.94 -17.26
N LYS A 97 -15.55 9.41 -18.49
CA LYS A 97 -16.70 9.15 -19.38
C LYS A 97 -17.65 10.37 -19.49
N GLY A 98 -17.09 11.58 -19.58
CA GLY A 98 -17.84 12.83 -19.71
C GLY A 98 -18.46 13.37 -18.42
N ASN A 99 -18.29 12.68 -17.28
CA ASN A 99 -18.78 13.14 -15.98
C ASN A 99 -17.64 13.73 -15.14
N LYS A 100 -17.94 14.73 -14.32
CA LYS A 100 -16.99 15.34 -13.39
C LYS A 100 -16.37 14.27 -12.48
N PHE A 101 -15.04 14.26 -12.39
CA PHE A 101 -14.29 13.28 -11.61
C PHE A 101 -13.38 13.91 -10.54
N SER A 102 -13.15 15.22 -10.59
CA SER A 102 -12.33 15.96 -9.61
C SER A 102 -13.16 16.92 -8.76
N PHE A 103 -12.94 16.89 -7.44
CA PHE A 103 -13.61 17.71 -6.45
C PHE A 103 -12.59 18.38 -5.54
N VAL A 104 -12.88 19.62 -5.13
CA VAL A 104 -11.99 20.45 -4.31
C VAL A 104 -12.75 20.86 -3.06
N SER A 105 -12.09 20.85 -1.91
CA SER A 105 -12.65 21.38 -0.67
C SER A 105 -12.80 22.89 -0.70
N ASN A 106 -13.66 23.44 0.17
CA ASN A 106 -13.91 24.88 0.23
C ASN A 106 -12.65 25.71 0.56
N ASP A 107 -11.68 25.12 1.24
CA ASP A 107 -10.40 25.73 1.60
C ASP A 107 -9.27 25.44 0.60
N GLU A 108 -9.60 24.78 -0.53
CA GLU A 108 -8.68 24.46 -1.63
C GLU A 108 -7.41 23.68 -1.24
N ASN A 109 -7.44 23.00 -0.09
CA ASN A 109 -6.32 22.22 0.43
C ASN A 109 -6.46 20.71 0.20
N LEU A 110 -7.63 20.27 -0.26
CA LEU A 110 -7.97 18.87 -0.44
C LEU A 110 -8.59 18.66 -1.82
N PHE A 111 -8.05 17.68 -2.53
CA PHE A 111 -8.51 17.28 -3.86
C PHE A 111 -8.96 15.82 -3.78
N ILE A 112 -10.21 15.56 -4.15
CA ILE A 112 -10.83 14.24 -4.13
C ILE A 112 -11.20 13.84 -5.55
N PHE A 113 -10.79 12.64 -5.96
CA PHE A 113 -11.19 12.03 -7.22
C PHE A 113 -12.15 10.87 -6.96
N THR A 114 -13.35 10.95 -7.51
CA THR A 114 -14.41 9.96 -7.35
C THR A 114 -15.51 10.20 -8.39
N CYS A 115 -16.48 9.30 -8.48
CA CYS A 115 -17.65 9.45 -9.36
C CYS A 115 -18.92 8.94 -8.67
N LYS A 116 -20.08 9.12 -9.31
CA LYS A 116 -21.37 8.69 -8.78
C LYS A 116 -21.39 7.20 -8.41
N GLN A 117 -20.93 6.34 -9.31
CA GLN A 117 -20.93 4.88 -9.12
C GLN A 117 -20.06 4.47 -7.92
N ASN A 118 -18.91 5.12 -7.74
CA ASN A 118 -18.03 4.87 -6.60
C ASN A 118 -18.70 5.24 -5.28
N LEU A 119 -19.41 6.38 -5.24
CA LEU A 119 -20.11 6.87 -4.06
C LEU A 119 -21.32 5.98 -3.72
N GLU A 120 -22.08 5.54 -4.71
CA GLU A 120 -23.18 4.58 -4.52
C GLU A 120 -22.68 3.23 -3.99
N LEU A 121 -21.52 2.75 -4.48
CA LEU A 121 -20.89 1.56 -3.94
C LEU A 121 -20.46 1.78 -2.48
N LEU A 122 -19.84 2.92 -2.16
CA LEU A 122 -19.41 3.26 -0.81
C LEU A 122 -20.58 3.32 0.19
N GLN A 123 -21.72 3.87 -0.22
CA GLN A 123 -22.93 3.94 0.61
C GLN A 123 -23.52 2.57 0.95
N SER A 124 -23.38 1.61 0.04
CA SER A 124 -23.93 0.25 0.20
C SER A 124 -22.90 -0.76 0.72
N ALA A 125 -21.73 -0.28 1.17
CA ALA A 125 -20.62 -1.12 1.63
C ALA A 125 -20.74 -1.44 3.12
N GLU A 126 -20.60 -2.72 3.47
CA GLU A 126 -20.48 -3.15 4.87
C GLU A 126 -19.07 -2.95 5.40
N HIS A 127 -18.06 -3.17 4.55
CA HIS A 127 -16.65 -3.05 4.85
C HIS A 127 -15.99 -2.00 3.96
N VAL A 128 -15.44 -0.97 4.60
CA VAL A 128 -14.69 0.08 3.96
C VAL A 128 -13.27 0.05 4.51
N LEU A 129 -12.28 0.26 3.66
CA LEU A 129 -10.88 0.29 4.05
C LEU A 129 -10.27 1.63 3.69
N GLY A 130 -9.39 2.13 4.54
CA GLY A 130 -8.63 3.34 4.30
C GLY A 130 -7.13 3.08 4.36
N ASP A 131 -6.43 3.43 3.30
CA ASP A 131 -4.97 3.26 3.22
C ASP A 131 -4.31 4.41 2.48
N GLY A 132 -3.07 4.72 2.83
CA GLY A 132 -2.35 5.86 2.29
C GLY A 132 -0.94 5.52 1.83
N THR A 133 -0.56 6.03 0.66
CA THR A 133 0.80 5.94 0.13
C THR A 133 1.51 7.29 0.18
N PHE A 134 2.78 7.28 0.55
CA PHE A 134 3.60 8.49 0.76
C PHE A 134 4.60 8.68 -0.39
N SER A 135 5.41 7.67 -0.67
CA SER A 135 6.45 7.74 -1.72
C SER A 135 5.88 7.91 -3.12
N PHE A 136 4.61 7.57 -3.34
CA PHE A 136 3.93 7.73 -4.62
C PHE A 136 2.69 8.64 -4.51
N ALA A 137 2.67 9.49 -3.47
CA ALA A 137 1.81 10.66 -3.45
C ALA A 137 2.22 11.63 -4.56
N PRO A 138 1.28 12.40 -5.15
CA PRO A 138 1.63 13.44 -6.09
C PRO A 138 2.64 14.43 -5.50
N LYS A 139 3.57 14.89 -6.33
CA LYS A 139 4.58 15.87 -5.93
C LYS A 139 3.90 17.08 -5.29
N TYR A 140 4.46 17.55 -4.16
CA TYR A 140 3.97 18.61 -3.27
C TYR A 140 2.88 18.20 -2.27
N PHE A 141 2.26 17.03 -2.41
CA PHE A 141 1.38 16.47 -1.39
C PHE A 141 2.13 15.48 -0.50
N VAL A 142 1.72 15.38 0.77
CA VAL A 142 2.34 14.49 1.75
C VAL A 142 1.85 13.05 1.57
N GLN A 143 0.57 12.89 1.24
CA GLN A 143 -0.07 11.58 1.16
C GLN A 143 -1.11 11.56 0.04
N LEU A 144 -1.13 10.45 -0.70
CA LEU A 144 -2.32 10.01 -1.43
C LEU A 144 -3.06 9.03 -0.53
N TYR A 145 -4.18 9.47 0.02
CA TYR A 145 -5.07 8.63 0.81
C TYR A 145 -6.15 8.04 -0.08
N THR A 146 -6.47 6.77 0.10
CA THR A 146 -7.42 6.04 -0.74
C THR A 146 -8.46 5.35 0.12
N VAL A 147 -9.72 5.47 -0.30
CA VAL A 147 -10.84 4.78 0.30
C VAL A 147 -11.23 3.62 -0.61
N HIS A 148 -11.33 2.43 -0.04
CA HIS A 148 -11.69 1.20 -0.73
C HIS A 148 -12.95 0.60 -0.14
N VAL A 149 -13.69 -0.11 -0.97
CA VAL A 149 -14.80 -0.96 -0.57
C VAL A 149 -14.40 -2.41 -0.74
N PHE A 150 -14.70 -3.25 0.25
CA PHE A 150 -14.67 -4.70 0.09
C PHE A 150 -16.10 -5.24 0.00
N LYS A 151 -16.45 -5.81 -1.17
CA LYS A 151 -17.78 -6.37 -1.43
C LYS A 151 -17.68 -7.51 -2.44
N ASN A 152 -18.34 -8.64 -2.17
CA ASN A 152 -18.32 -9.84 -3.00
C ASN A 152 -16.90 -10.30 -3.40
N ASN A 153 -15.96 -10.27 -2.46
CA ASN A 153 -14.54 -10.59 -2.68
C ASN A 153 -13.82 -9.67 -3.69
N PHE A 154 -14.35 -8.48 -3.96
CA PHE A 154 -13.65 -7.43 -4.69
C PHE A 154 -13.18 -6.35 -3.74
N TYR A 155 -11.92 -5.94 -3.90
CA TYR A 155 -11.39 -4.70 -3.35
C TYR A 155 -11.47 -3.63 -4.43
N VAL A 156 -12.22 -2.58 -4.15
CA VAL A 156 -12.58 -1.55 -5.14
C VAL A 156 -12.19 -0.17 -4.60
N PRO A 157 -11.20 0.52 -5.19
CA PRO A 157 -10.92 1.90 -4.82
C PRO A 157 -12.05 2.80 -5.29
N VAL A 158 -12.60 3.60 -4.38
CA VAL A 158 -13.77 4.45 -4.64
C VAL A 158 -13.49 5.94 -4.48
N ALA A 159 -12.46 6.32 -3.71
CA ALA A 159 -12.03 7.70 -3.62
C ALA A 159 -10.51 7.82 -3.47
N PHE A 160 -9.95 8.84 -4.10
CA PHE A 160 -8.53 9.20 -4.04
C PHE A 160 -8.40 10.63 -3.53
N CYS A 161 -7.67 10.82 -2.45
CA CYS A 161 -7.58 12.09 -1.74
C CYS A 161 -6.13 12.56 -1.69
N PHE A 162 -5.83 13.72 -2.26
CA PHE A 162 -4.51 14.35 -2.13
C PHE A 162 -4.48 15.19 -0.86
N LEU A 163 -3.64 14.80 0.11
CA LEU A 163 -3.56 15.44 1.42
C LEU A 163 -2.22 16.14 1.64
N SER A 164 -2.28 17.37 2.16
CA SER A 164 -1.08 18.17 2.46
C SER A 164 -0.44 17.85 3.82
N ASN A 165 -1.12 17.11 4.70
CA ASN A 165 -0.59 16.64 5.98
C ASN A 165 -1.41 15.43 6.49
N LYS A 166 -1.11 14.94 7.70
CA LYS A 166 -1.73 13.76 8.35
C LYS A 166 -2.40 14.10 9.68
N HIS A 167 -2.85 15.34 9.85
CA HIS A 167 -3.50 15.77 11.08
C HIS A 167 -4.97 15.31 11.10
N THR A 168 -5.50 15.08 12.30
CA THR A 168 -6.91 14.72 12.52
C THR A 168 -7.86 15.70 11.82
N ASP A 169 -7.60 17.00 11.88
CA ASP A 169 -8.44 18.02 11.23
C ASP A 169 -8.45 17.90 9.70
N THR A 170 -7.34 17.50 9.10
CA THR A 170 -7.26 17.26 7.65
C THR A 170 -8.07 16.03 7.26
N TYR A 171 -8.02 14.95 8.03
CA TYR A 171 -8.89 13.79 7.78
C TYR A 171 -10.37 14.11 8.05
N ILE A 172 -10.69 14.95 9.04
CA ILE A 172 -12.06 15.42 9.29
C ILE A 172 -12.56 16.20 8.08
N ASN A 173 -11.76 17.13 7.56
CA ASN A 173 -12.09 17.88 6.35
C ASN A 173 -12.27 16.95 5.15
N MET A 174 -11.42 15.92 5.03
CA MET A 174 -11.52 14.88 3.99
C MET A 174 -12.87 14.18 3.99
N TRP A 175 -13.25 13.58 5.12
CA TRP A 175 -14.49 12.84 5.22
C TRP A 175 -15.73 13.74 5.11
N LYS A 176 -15.71 14.96 5.68
CA LYS A 176 -16.80 15.92 5.51
C LYS A 176 -16.96 16.37 4.06
N THR A 177 -15.85 16.61 3.36
CA THR A 177 -15.89 16.97 1.94
C THR A 177 -16.43 15.81 1.11
N LEU A 178 -15.98 14.59 1.37
CA LEU A 178 -16.50 13.39 0.71
C LEU A 178 -18.00 13.18 0.97
N GLN A 179 -18.45 13.42 2.21
CA GLN A 179 -19.87 13.40 2.58
C GLN A 179 -20.70 14.40 1.76
N ASN A 180 -20.21 15.63 1.65
CA ASN A 180 -20.90 16.70 0.91
C ASN A 180 -20.97 16.38 -0.59
N ILE A 181 -19.87 15.89 -1.18
CA ILE A 181 -19.85 15.43 -2.57
C ILE A 181 -20.88 14.31 -2.77
N CYS A 182 -20.93 13.37 -1.84
CA CYS A 182 -21.88 12.25 -1.86
C CYS A 182 -23.34 12.73 -1.87
N ILE A 183 -23.69 13.64 -0.97
CA ILE A 183 -25.03 14.24 -0.89
C ILE A 183 -25.37 14.98 -2.18
N GLN A 184 -24.44 15.78 -2.71
CA GLN A 184 -24.66 16.56 -3.93
C GLN A 184 -24.90 15.68 -5.17
N ILE A 185 -24.20 14.54 -5.29
CA ILE A 185 -24.25 13.68 -6.47
C ILE A 185 -25.35 12.62 -6.39
N THR A 186 -25.58 12.07 -5.19
CA THR A 186 -26.47 10.92 -4.98
C THR A 186 -27.75 11.26 -4.21
N GLY A 187 -27.79 12.40 -3.51
CA GLY A 187 -28.86 12.76 -2.59
C GLY A 187 -28.82 12.03 -1.24
N ASN A 188 -27.84 11.16 -1.02
CA ASN A 188 -27.75 10.27 0.14
C ASN A 188 -26.48 10.53 0.96
N ILE A 189 -26.51 10.09 2.23
CA ILE A 189 -25.39 10.21 3.17
C ILE A 189 -24.53 8.95 3.18
N ILE A 190 -23.22 9.09 3.38
CA ILE A 190 -22.33 7.96 3.70
C ILE A 190 -22.54 7.60 5.17
N ASN A 191 -22.62 6.31 5.47
CA ASN A 191 -22.62 5.78 6.82
C ASN A 191 -21.70 4.56 6.89
N LEU A 192 -20.64 4.62 7.70
CA LEU A 192 -19.68 3.54 7.83
C LEU A 192 -20.05 2.60 8.98
N ILE A 193 -20.17 1.31 8.68
CA ILE A 193 -20.43 0.26 9.69
C ILE A 193 -19.11 -0.33 10.18
N ASN A 194 -18.28 -0.86 9.27
CA ASN A 194 -16.96 -1.39 9.59
C ASN A 194 -15.90 -0.65 8.77
N PHE A 195 -14.93 -0.05 9.46
CA PHE A 195 -13.82 0.65 8.83
C PHE A 195 -12.48 0.00 9.18
N HIS A 196 -11.77 -0.47 8.16
CA HIS A 196 -10.48 -1.10 8.30
C HIS A 196 -9.37 -0.12 7.99
N VAL A 197 -8.39 0.00 8.88
CA VAL A 197 -7.36 1.03 8.76
C VAL A 197 -6.08 0.62 9.48
N ASN A 198 -4.99 1.30 9.20
CA ASN A 198 -3.71 1.09 9.89
C ASN A 198 -3.76 1.67 11.32
N PHE A 199 -2.71 1.42 12.10
CA PHE A 199 -2.55 1.88 13.48
C PHE A 199 -2.25 3.38 13.56
N GLU A 200 -3.16 4.21 13.06
CA GLU A 200 -3.03 5.66 13.01
C GLU A 200 -4.14 6.35 13.81
N LYS A 201 -3.79 6.87 15.00
CA LYS A 201 -4.74 7.44 15.96
C LYS A 201 -5.51 8.65 15.40
N SER A 202 -4.88 9.46 14.55
CA SER A 202 -5.54 10.60 13.88
C SER A 202 -6.74 10.14 13.06
N MET A 203 -6.57 9.11 12.22
CA MET A 203 -7.68 8.57 11.43
C MET A 203 -8.75 7.90 12.30
N HIS A 204 -8.34 7.19 13.36
CA HIS A 204 -9.32 6.56 14.28
C HIS A 204 -10.22 7.61 14.94
N ASN A 205 -9.60 8.66 15.49
CA ASN A 205 -10.32 9.77 16.11
C ASN A 205 -11.26 10.45 15.11
N THR A 206 -10.80 10.70 13.88
CA THR A 206 -11.63 11.27 12.82
C THR A 206 -12.85 10.42 12.50
N VAL A 207 -12.65 9.11 12.31
CA VAL A 207 -13.74 8.20 11.93
C VAL A 207 -14.78 8.10 13.03
N LEU A 208 -14.36 7.98 14.30
CA LEU A 208 -15.31 7.95 15.42
C LEU A 208 -16.01 9.30 15.66
N GLN A 209 -15.36 10.41 15.30
CA GLN A 209 -16.00 11.73 15.37
C GLN A 209 -17.08 11.92 14.29
N ILE A 210 -16.87 11.38 13.08
CA ILE A 210 -17.80 11.56 11.95
C ILE A 210 -18.84 10.44 11.87
N PHE A 211 -18.45 9.22 12.24
CA PHE A 211 -19.26 8.00 12.23
C PHE A 211 -19.20 7.34 13.63
N PRO A 212 -19.93 7.86 14.64
CA PRO A 212 -19.78 7.44 16.04
C PRO A 212 -20.09 5.95 16.31
N TYR A 213 -20.87 5.32 15.43
CA TYR A 213 -21.23 3.91 15.53
C TYR A 213 -20.35 2.99 14.67
N CYS A 214 -19.34 3.54 13.99
CA CYS A 214 -18.45 2.75 13.16
C CYS A 214 -17.52 1.89 14.02
N LYS A 215 -17.46 0.59 13.71
CA LYS A 215 -16.46 -0.31 14.26
C LYS A 215 -15.16 -0.15 13.49
N ILE A 216 -14.13 0.34 14.17
CA ILE A 216 -12.77 0.37 13.64
C ILE A 216 -12.13 -1.00 13.82
N THR A 217 -11.50 -1.51 12.77
CA THR A 217 -10.67 -2.71 12.81
C THR A 217 -9.29 -2.40 12.24
N CYS A 218 -8.26 -2.66 13.03
CA CYS A 218 -6.88 -2.53 12.62
C CYS A 218 -6.40 -3.79 11.90
N CYS A 219 -5.55 -3.62 10.90
CA CYS A 219 -5.05 -4.74 10.11
C CYS A 219 -4.03 -5.59 10.87
N ASN A 220 -4.21 -6.92 10.89
CA ASN A 220 -3.27 -7.88 11.49
C ASN A 220 -1.88 -7.86 10.86
N PHE A 221 -1.78 -7.57 9.55
CA PHE A 221 -0.49 -7.44 8.89
C PHE A 221 0.30 -6.25 9.44
N HIS A 222 -0.33 -5.08 9.58
CA HIS A 222 0.30 -3.89 10.16
C HIS A 222 0.61 -4.07 11.65
N LEU A 223 -0.22 -4.82 12.40
CA LEU A 223 0.08 -5.20 13.78
C LEU A 223 1.38 -6.01 13.84
N GLY A 224 1.46 -7.08 13.05
CA GLY A 224 2.65 -7.92 12.99
C GLY A 224 3.89 -7.16 12.53
N GLN A 225 3.74 -6.26 11.55
CA GLN A 225 4.84 -5.36 11.15
C GLN A 225 5.31 -4.46 12.28
N ASN A 226 4.40 -3.86 13.05
CA ASN A 226 4.77 -2.99 14.16
C ASN A 226 5.53 -3.76 15.24
N TRP A 227 5.04 -4.95 15.61
CA TRP A 227 5.69 -5.81 16.59
C TRP A 227 7.07 -6.27 16.11
N PHE A 228 7.18 -6.70 14.85
CA PHE A 228 8.45 -7.14 14.28
C PHE A 228 9.46 -5.98 14.15
N ARG A 229 9.03 -4.79 13.74
CA ARG A 229 9.90 -3.59 13.72
C ARG A 229 10.43 -3.26 15.11
N HIS A 230 9.60 -3.40 16.14
CA HIS A 230 10.05 -3.17 17.51
C HIS A 230 11.11 -4.21 17.94
N ILE A 231 10.93 -5.49 17.62
CA ILE A 231 11.96 -6.53 17.79
C ILE A 231 13.26 -6.12 17.08
N GLN A 232 13.17 -5.66 15.83
CA GLN A 232 14.34 -5.27 15.02
C GLN A 232 15.10 -4.05 15.55
N GLN A 233 14.46 -3.17 16.31
CA GLN A 233 15.10 -2.01 16.95
C GLN A 233 16.13 -2.44 18.01
N HIS A 234 15.98 -3.64 18.58
CA HIS A 234 16.88 -4.18 19.60
C HIS A 234 17.69 -5.35 19.06
N LYS A 235 19.01 -5.15 18.94
CA LYS A 235 19.92 -6.16 18.34
C LYS A 235 19.80 -7.54 18.99
N LEU A 236 19.67 -7.59 20.32
CA LEU A 236 19.52 -8.84 21.08
C LEU A 236 18.21 -9.56 20.72
N LEU A 237 17.08 -8.85 20.72
CA LEU A 237 15.79 -9.43 20.35
C LEU A 237 15.82 -9.95 18.91
N SER A 238 16.39 -9.16 18.00
CA SER A 238 16.53 -9.55 16.59
C SER A 238 17.37 -10.82 16.44
N SER A 239 18.50 -10.94 17.16
CA SER A 239 19.33 -12.15 17.12
C SER A 239 18.61 -13.38 17.68
N GLU A 240 17.89 -13.23 18.79
CA GLU A 240 17.12 -14.33 19.38
C GLU A 240 15.97 -14.76 18.45
N TYR A 241 15.24 -13.80 17.88
CA TYR A 241 14.10 -14.07 17.01
C TYR A 241 14.49 -14.80 15.72
N LEU A 242 15.62 -14.42 15.11
CA LEU A 242 16.13 -15.00 13.87
C LEU A 242 16.83 -16.36 14.10
N ASN A 243 17.25 -16.66 15.33
CA ASN A 243 17.82 -17.95 15.66
C ASN A 243 16.71 -19.02 15.80
N ASN A 244 16.72 -20.00 14.90
CA ASN A 244 15.72 -21.08 14.90
C ASN A 244 15.83 -22.02 16.11
N ASP A 245 16.99 -22.04 16.79
CA ASP A 245 17.21 -22.87 17.97
C ASP A 245 16.93 -22.12 19.28
N SER A 246 16.71 -20.80 19.23
CA SER A 246 16.42 -19.99 20.41
C SER A 246 15.02 -20.29 20.96
N GLU A 247 14.96 -20.69 22.23
CA GLU A 247 13.70 -20.84 22.97
C GLU A 247 12.99 -19.49 23.14
N VAL A 248 13.74 -18.42 23.43
CA VAL A 248 13.21 -17.04 23.51
C VAL A 248 12.67 -16.61 22.15
N GLY A 249 13.39 -16.90 21.06
CA GLY A 249 12.95 -16.62 19.69
C GLY A 249 11.64 -17.33 19.32
N LYS A 250 11.50 -18.61 19.69
CA LYS A 250 10.26 -19.37 19.50
C LYS A 250 9.13 -18.80 20.34
N TRP A 251 9.39 -18.47 21.60
CA TRP A 251 8.42 -17.85 22.49
C TRP A 251 7.94 -16.48 21.99
N MET A 252 8.82 -15.60 21.52
CA MET A 252 8.45 -14.30 20.92
C MET A 252 7.52 -14.46 19.69
N LYS A 253 7.71 -15.51 18.89
CA LYS A 253 6.83 -15.79 17.74
C LYS A 253 5.39 -16.13 18.17
N CYS A 254 5.20 -16.69 19.37
CA CYS A 254 3.87 -17.01 19.88
C CYS A 254 2.99 -15.77 20.11
N PHE A 255 3.57 -14.59 20.38
CA PHE A 255 2.81 -13.36 20.55
C PHE A 255 1.93 -13.03 19.34
N PHE A 256 2.42 -13.32 18.13
CA PHE A 256 1.67 -13.10 16.87
C PHE A 256 0.37 -13.93 16.82
N GLY A 257 0.32 -15.04 17.54
CA GLY A 257 -0.88 -15.88 17.71
C GLY A 257 -2.00 -15.21 18.51
N ILE A 258 -1.68 -14.28 19.42
CA ILE A 258 -2.67 -13.57 20.26
C ILE A 258 -3.68 -12.80 19.41
N SER A 259 -3.28 -12.31 18.23
CA SER A 259 -4.17 -11.60 17.29
C SER A 259 -5.38 -12.40 16.82
N TYR A 260 -5.35 -13.73 17.00
CA TYR A 260 -6.44 -14.63 16.61
C TYR A 260 -7.37 -14.99 17.78
N LEU A 261 -7.11 -14.48 18.97
CA LEU A 261 -8.01 -14.65 20.12
C LEU A 261 -9.20 -13.68 20.03
N PRO A 262 -10.32 -13.98 20.69
CA PRO A 262 -11.35 -13.00 21.05
C PRO A 262 -10.75 -11.83 21.83
N PRO A 263 -11.19 -10.59 21.61
CA PRO A 263 -10.70 -9.43 22.37
C PRO A 263 -10.74 -9.59 23.89
N ASP A 264 -11.76 -10.27 24.41
CA ASP A 264 -11.98 -10.54 25.83
C ASP A 264 -11.05 -11.63 26.39
N GLU A 265 -10.51 -12.51 25.55
CA GLU A 265 -9.55 -13.56 25.93
C GLU A 265 -8.09 -13.12 25.75
N VAL A 266 -7.82 -11.96 25.14
CA VAL A 266 -6.44 -11.50 24.86
C VAL A 266 -5.62 -11.28 26.13
N SER A 267 -6.21 -10.72 27.18
CA SER A 267 -5.51 -10.50 28.45
C SER A 267 -5.07 -11.82 29.08
N ASP A 268 -5.97 -12.82 29.10
CA ASP A 268 -5.67 -14.14 29.65
C ASP A 268 -4.63 -14.87 28.80
N GLY A 269 -4.78 -14.83 27.48
CA GLY A 269 -3.79 -15.41 26.55
C GLY A 269 -2.41 -14.77 26.66
N PHE A 270 -2.33 -13.47 26.96
CA PHE A 270 -1.06 -12.81 27.25
C PHE A 270 -0.44 -13.31 28.57
N CYS A 271 -1.23 -13.43 29.64
CA CYS A 271 -0.79 -13.98 30.92
C CYS A 271 -0.28 -15.42 30.78
N ASP A 272 -0.98 -16.25 30.02
CA ASP A 272 -0.56 -17.63 29.72
C ASP A 272 0.78 -17.66 28.99
N LEU A 273 0.98 -16.78 28.00
CA LEU A 273 2.26 -16.64 27.32
C LEU A 273 3.38 -16.18 28.25
N MET A 274 3.10 -15.30 29.21
CA MET A 274 4.10 -14.89 30.21
C MET A 274 4.47 -16.04 31.14
N SER A 275 3.51 -16.92 31.48
CA SER A 275 3.76 -18.06 32.37
C SER A 275 4.71 -19.12 31.78
N ILE A 276 4.80 -19.19 30.45
CA ILE A 276 5.69 -20.12 29.73
C ILE A 276 6.98 -19.45 29.23
N ALA A 277 7.29 -18.25 29.70
CA ALA A 277 8.52 -17.56 29.33
C ALA A 277 9.76 -18.42 29.65
N PRO A 278 10.72 -18.59 28.72
CA PRO A 278 11.94 -19.36 28.98
C PRO A 278 12.71 -18.82 30.18
N SER A 279 13.35 -19.69 30.97
CA SER A 279 14.16 -19.28 32.13
C SER A 279 15.38 -18.43 31.75
N THR A 280 15.79 -18.49 30.49
CA THR A 280 16.86 -17.68 29.88
C THR A 280 16.39 -16.26 29.51
N THR A 281 15.12 -15.92 29.73
CA THR A 281 14.58 -14.58 29.49
C THR A 281 15.21 -13.58 30.46
N SER A 282 16.14 -12.78 29.92
CA SER A 282 16.80 -11.70 30.67
C SER A 282 15.94 -10.45 30.77
N SER A 283 16.26 -9.55 31.70
CA SER A 283 15.61 -8.22 31.81
C SER A 283 15.69 -7.41 30.52
N ASN A 284 16.73 -7.59 29.71
CA ASN A 284 16.86 -6.89 28.42
C ASN A 284 15.87 -7.38 27.36
N ILE A 285 15.25 -8.55 27.57
CA ILE A 285 14.20 -9.09 26.70
C ILE A 285 12.82 -8.55 27.12
N SER A 286 12.67 -8.04 28.35
CA SER A 286 11.39 -7.52 28.84
C SER A 286 10.84 -6.36 28.03
N ILE A 287 11.75 -5.57 27.45
CA ILE A 287 11.41 -4.42 26.62
C ILE A 287 10.39 -4.74 25.53
N PHE A 288 10.40 -5.95 24.96
CA PHE A 288 9.42 -6.36 23.95
C PHE A 288 8.03 -6.58 24.56
N PHE A 289 7.91 -7.40 25.59
CA PHE A 289 6.59 -7.73 26.14
C PHE A 289 6.01 -6.60 26.98
N ASP A 290 6.85 -5.76 27.60
CA ASP A 290 6.43 -4.50 28.23
C ASP A 290 5.83 -3.58 27.17
N TYR A 291 6.50 -3.42 26.02
CA TYR A 291 5.95 -2.66 24.88
C TYR A 291 4.61 -3.23 24.39
N ILE A 292 4.50 -4.55 24.24
CA ILE A 292 3.24 -5.19 23.80
C ILE A 292 2.13 -4.95 24.83
N LEU A 293 2.43 -5.16 26.11
CA LEU A 293 1.50 -4.98 27.23
C LEU A 293 0.92 -3.55 27.23
N GLU A 294 1.80 -2.56 27.25
CA GLU A 294 1.45 -1.14 27.36
C GLU A 294 0.69 -0.60 26.13
N ASN A 295 1.04 -1.07 24.94
CA ASN A 295 0.51 -0.49 23.69
C ASN A 295 -0.66 -1.25 23.08
N TYR A 296 -0.85 -2.54 23.43
CA TYR A 296 -1.83 -3.39 22.75
C TYR A 296 -2.73 -4.21 23.68
N ILE A 297 -2.27 -4.62 24.86
CA ILE A 297 -3.00 -5.59 25.69
C ILE A 297 -3.92 -4.93 26.70
N VAL A 298 -3.41 -3.94 27.44
CA VAL A 298 -4.22 -3.28 28.48
C VAL A 298 -5.39 -2.50 27.87
N SER A 299 -6.50 -2.43 28.60
CA SER A 299 -7.76 -1.84 28.09
C SER A 299 -7.66 -0.35 27.77
N ASP A 300 -6.75 0.37 28.43
CA ASP A 300 -6.45 1.79 28.26
C ASP A 300 -5.25 2.04 27.33
N SER A 301 -4.74 0.99 26.69
CA SER A 301 -3.64 1.10 25.73
C SER A 301 -4.01 1.98 24.54
N ASN A 302 -3.00 2.44 23.81
CA ASN A 302 -3.22 3.22 22.60
C ASN A 302 -4.00 2.45 21.53
N PHE A 303 -3.86 1.12 21.50
CA PHE A 303 -4.54 0.25 20.54
C PHE A 303 -5.07 -1.01 21.22
N PRO A 304 -6.20 -0.92 21.94
CA PRO A 304 -6.72 -2.03 22.73
C PRO A 304 -7.13 -3.24 21.86
N PRO A 305 -7.24 -4.44 22.45
CA PRO A 305 -7.53 -5.68 21.72
C PRO A 305 -8.79 -5.62 20.86
N THR A 306 -9.79 -4.82 21.25
CA THR A 306 -11.03 -4.62 20.50
C THR A 306 -10.82 -4.05 19.09
N LEU A 307 -9.68 -3.41 18.82
CA LEU A 307 -9.33 -2.90 17.50
C LEU A 307 -8.74 -3.97 16.58
N TRP A 308 -8.00 -4.95 17.09
CA TRP A 308 -7.17 -5.83 16.25
C TRP A 308 -7.39 -7.33 16.47
N ALA A 309 -7.78 -7.75 17.66
CA ALA A 309 -7.94 -9.16 18.00
C ALA A 309 -9.30 -9.69 17.52
N CYS A 310 -9.32 -10.85 16.86
CA CYS A 310 -10.56 -11.55 16.56
C CYS A 310 -10.28 -12.99 16.10
N LYS A 311 -11.19 -13.94 16.42
CA LYS A 311 -11.18 -15.32 15.89
C LYS A 311 -11.13 -15.34 14.35
N PRO A 312 -10.32 -16.17 13.68
CA PRO A 312 -10.27 -16.24 12.22
C PRO A 312 -11.67 -16.32 11.60
N THR A 313 -11.94 -15.46 10.61
CA THR A 313 -13.22 -15.38 9.88
C THR A 313 -12.96 -15.16 8.40
N ASN A 314 -13.94 -15.42 7.55
CA ASN A 314 -13.86 -15.11 6.11
C ASN A 314 -13.91 -13.60 5.78
N ASN A 315 -14.18 -12.74 6.76
CA ASN A 315 -14.16 -11.29 6.59
C ASN A 315 -12.73 -10.76 6.38
N PRO A 316 -12.55 -9.66 5.63
CA PRO A 316 -11.23 -9.13 5.32
C PRO A 316 -10.56 -8.61 6.60
N LYS A 317 -9.68 -9.40 7.21
CA LYS A 317 -8.80 -8.97 8.32
C LYS A 317 -7.42 -8.52 7.87
N THR A 318 -7.12 -8.80 6.62
CA THR A 318 -5.89 -8.41 5.99
C THR A 318 -6.20 -7.29 5.00
N THR A 319 -5.44 -6.21 5.06
CA THR A 319 -5.39 -5.18 4.03
C THR A 319 -4.69 -5.68 2.76
N ASN A 320 -4.50 -6.99 2.59
CA ASN A 320 -3.85 -7.60 1.43
C ASN A 320 -4.39 -7.05 0.10
N GLY A 321 -5.70 -6.81 0.01
CA GLY A 321 -6.30 -6.18 -1.17
C GLY A 321 -5.87 -4.72 -1.37
N ALA A 322 -5.90 -3.90 -0.32
CA ALA A 322 -5.45 -2.50 -0.36
C ALA A 322 -3.93 -2.39 -0.59
N GLU A 323 -3.13 -3.25 0.03
CA GLU A 323 -1.67 -3.32 -0.16
C GLU A 323 -1.30 -3.82 -1.56
N SER A 324 -1.98 -4.86 -2.04
CA SER A 324 -1.82 -5.34 -3.42
C SER A 324 -2.18 -4.23 -4.41
N TYR A 325 -3.25 -3.48 -4.12
CA TYR A 325 -3.62 -2.31 -4.88
C TYR A 325 -2.51 -1.26 -4.86
N HIS A 326 -2.00 -0.86 -3.70
CA HIS A 326 -0.93 0.15 -3.60
C HIS A 326 0.36 -0.32 -4.26
N LYS A 327 0.70 -1.61 -4.18
CA LYS A 327 1.82 -2.20 -4.91
C LYS A 327 1.63 -2.08 -6.42
N GLN A 328 0.43 -2.39 -6.93
CA GLN A 328 0.11 -2.25 -8.34
C GLN A 328 0.12 -0.79 -8.80
N TYR A 329 -0.48 0.11 -8.01
CA TYR A 329 -0.48 1.55 -8.24
C TYR A 329 0.96 2.11 -8.27
N ASN A 330 1.76 1.81 -7.25
CA ASN A 330 3.17 2.25 -7.16
C ASN A 330 3.98 1.75 -8.37
N SER A 331 3.69 0.55 -8.88
CA SER A 331 4.39 -0.03 -10.04
C SER A 331 4.14 0.69 -11.37
N GLN A 332 3.15 1.59 -11.44
CA GLN A 332 2.90 2.43 -12.62
C GLN A 332 3.93 3.55 -12.78
N PHE A 333 4.67 3.90 -11.72
CA PHE A 333 5.61 5.02 -11.73
C PHE A 333 7.07 4.57 -11.71
N TYR A 334 7.94 5.34 -12.35
CA TYR A 334 9.39 5.10 -12.32
C TYR A 334 10.11 5.75 -11.14
N ILE A 335 9.55 6.85 -10.64
CA ILE A 335 10.17 7.66 -9.60
C ILE A 335 9.17 7.86 -8.47
N ALA A 336 9.70 8.00 -7.26
CA ALA A 336 8.93 8.50 -6.14
C ALA A 336 8.47 9.94 -6.40
N HIS A 337 7.35 10.31 -5.80
CA HIS A 337 6.69 11.61 -5.91
C HIS A 337 6.43 12.05 -7.36
N PRO A 338 5.65 11.27 -8.12
CA PRO A 338 5.30 11.61 -9.48
C PRO A 338 4.54 12.94 -9.55
N HIS A 339 4.61 13.65 -10.67
CA HIS A 339 3.87 14.91 -10.80
C HIS A 339 2.35 14.69 -10.87
N ILE A 340 1.58 15.72 -10.50
CA ILE A 340 0.11 15.64 -10.33
C ILE A 340 -0.62 15.04 -11.53
N TYR A 341 -0.30 15.48 -12.75
CA TYR A 341 -0.99 15.02 -13.96
C TYR A 341 -0.85 13.52 -14.21
N GLN A 342 0.35 12.96 -14.01
CA GLN A 342 0.58 11.52 -14.14
C GLN A 342 -0.20 10.72 -13.10
N VAL A 343 -0.30 11.22 -11.87
CA VAL A 343 -1.10 10.54 -10.84
C VAL A 343 -2.56 10.56 -11.24
N ILE A 344 -3.07 11.69 -11.74
CA ILE A 344 -4.46 11.81 -12.20
C ILE A 344 -4.74 10.87 -13.37
N ASP A 345 -3.86 10.82 -14.38
CA ASP A 345 -4.01 9.92 -15.54
C ASP A 345 -4.11 8.46 -15.08
N VAL A 346 -3.20 8.03 -14.20
CA VAL A 346 -3.22 6.67 -13.62
C VAL A 346 -4.50 6.41 -12.82
N ILE A 347 -4.99 7.38 -12.04
CA ILE A 347 -6.25 7.24 -11.30
C ILE A 347 -7.44 7.08 -12.26
N ILE A 348 -7.49 7.87 -13.34
CA ILE A 348 -8.53 7.79 -14.37
C ILE A 348 -8.49 6.42 -15.09
N GLU A 349 -7.31 5.88 -15.35
CA GLU A 349 -7.15 4.53 -15.91
C GLU A 349 -7.66 3.46 -14.95
N ILE A 350 -7.27 3.56 -13.66
CA ILE A 350 -7.72 2.65 -12.60
C ILE A 350 -9.24 2.66 -12.47
N GLN A 351 -9.89 3.82 -12.68
CA GLN A 351 -11.35 3.92 -12.65
C GLN A 351 -12.01 2.98 -13.68
N SER A 352 -11.36 2.66 -14.80
CA SER A 352 -11.90 1.71 -15.77
C SER A 352 -11.93 0.28 -15.25
N ASP A 353 -10.93 -0.14 -14.48
CA ASP A 353 -10.93 -1.44 -13.77
C ASP A 353 -11.94 -1.42 -12.62
N THR A 354 -12.04 -0.31 -11.89
CA THR A 354 -13.06 -0.08 -10.85
C THR A 354 -14.48 -0.27 -11.40
N ASP A 355 -14.81 0.31 -12.55
CA ASP A 355 -16.10 0.13 -13.21
C ASP A 355 -16.39 -1.35 -13.53
N LEU A 356 -15.41 -2.12 -13.99
CA LEU A 356 -15.57 -3.56 -14.26
C LEU A 356 -15.86 -4.35 -12.98
N LYS A 357 -15.19 -4.02 -11.88
CA LYS A 357 -15.45 -4.61 -10.56
C LYS A 357 -16.85 -4.25 -10.07
N ILE A 358 -17.24 -2.98 -10.14
CA ILE A 358 -18.60 -2.52 -9.79
C ILE A 358 -19.65 -3.25 -10.62
N ASN A 359 -19.45 -3.37 -11.94
CA ASN A 359 -20.36 -4.09 -12.82
C ASN A 359 -20.49 -5.58 -12.44
N SER A 360 -19.39 -6.20 -12.02
CA SER A 360 -19.39 -7.60 -11.56
C SER A 360 -20.14 -7.76 -10.24
N ILE A 361 -19.92 -6.84 -9.29
CA ILE A 361 -20.65 -6.78 -8.02
C ILE A 361 -22.16 -6.61 -8.27
N ASN A 362 -22.56 -5.69 -9.15
CA ASN A 362 -23.96 -5.43 -9.47
C ASN A 362 -24.65 -6.64 -10.14
N LYS A 363 -23.88 -7.47 -10.85
CA LYS A 363 -24.35 -8.74 -11.43
C LYS A 363 -24.25 -9.92 -10.48
N MET A 364 -23.81 -9.71 -9.22
CA MET A 364 -23.57 -10.76 -8.23
C MET A 364 -22.61 -11.85 -8.73
N LEU A 365 -21.63 -11.47 -9.57
CA LEU A 365 -20.62 -12.39 -10.06
C LEU A 365 -19.51 -12.51 -9.02
N PRO A 366 -19.08 -13.73 -8.63
CA PRO A 366 -18.00 -13.91 -7.68
C PRO A 366 -16.65 -13.56 -8.30
N ASN A 367 -15.70 -13.12 -7.47
CA ASN A 367 -14.31 -12.99 -7.87
C ASN A 367 -13.61 -14.35 -7.79
N TYR A 368 -13.56 -15.08 -8.92
CA TYR A 368 -12.98 -16.41 -9.02
C TYR A 368 -11.50 -16.52 -8.59
N GLY A 369 -10.77 -15.40 -8.47
CA GLY A 369 -9.36 -15.38 -8.07
C GLY A 369 -9.09 -15.30 -6.57
N LEU A 370 -10.09 -15.01 -5.74
CA LEU A 370 -9.94 -14.78 -4.28
C LEU A 370 -10.54 -15.90 -3.41
N GLU A 371 -11.24 -16.88 -3.99
CA GLU A 371 -11.82 -18.03 -3.26
C GLU A 371 -10.79 -19.05 -2.75
N LEU A 372 -9.51 -18.93 -3.12
CA LEU A 372 -8.49 -19.97 -2.88
C LEU A 372 -7.61 -19.78 -1.63
N VAL A 373 -7.86 -18.77 -0.78
CA VAL A 373 -7.04 -18.53 0.42
C VAL A 373 -7.89 -18.50 1.69
N CYS A 374 -8.71 -19.54 1.92
CA CYS A 374 -9.38 -19.75 3.22
C CYS A 374 -9.85 -21.22 3.35
N PHE A 375 -8.94 -22.19 3.27
CA PHE A 375 -9.24 -23.54 3.77
C PHE A 375 -8.01 -24.12 4.47
N CYS A 376 -8.03 -24.05 5.80
CA CYS A 376 -7.43 -25.06 6.66
C CYS A 376 -8.12 -24.96 8.04
N THR A 377 -9.32 -25.51 8.13
CA THR A 377 -9.99 -25.78 9.41
C THR A 377 -10.18 -27.28 9.48
N ASP A 378 -9.13 -28.00 9.87
CA ASP A 378 -9.29 -29.30 10.51
C ASP A 378 -8.58 -29.27 11.86
N THR A 379 -9.40 -29.48 12.87
CA THR A 379 -9.10 -29.49 14.29
C THR A 379 -8.17 -30.66 14.62
N ASN A 380 -6.88 -30.37 14.88
CA ASN A 380 -6.01 -30.99 15.90
C ASN A 380 -4.51 -30.66 15.78
N GLU A 381 -4.09 -29.79 14.86
CA GLU A 381 -2.67 -29.36 14.73
C GLU A 381 -2.48 -27.83 14.85
N LEU A 382 -3.20 -27.19 15.78
CA LEU A 382 -3.24 -25.72 15.90
C LEU A 382 -1.89 -25.06 16.25
N ILE A 383 -0.89 -25.81 16.73
CA ILE A 383 0.42 -25.26 17.11
C ILE A 383 1.42 -25.32 15.93
N GLY A 384 1.25 -26.25 14.99
CA GLY A 384 2.18 -26.46 13.87
C GLY A 384 1.89 -25.59 12.64
N CYS A 385 0.61 -25.30 12.35
CA CYS A 385 0.23 -24.56 11.13
C CYS A 385 0.36 -23.04 11.22
N MET A 386 0.52 -22.46 12.42
CA MET A 386 0.57 -21.00 12.59
C MET A 386 1.82 -20.33 11.97
N MET A 387 2.89 -21.08 11.68
CA MET A 387 4.08 -20.53 11.01
C MET A 387 4.00 -20.51 9.48
N VAL A 388 3.08 -21.26 8.85
CA VAL A 388 3.10 -21.45 7.39
C VAL A 388 2.25 -20.42 6.64
N SER A 389 1.22 -19.84 7.26
CA SER A 389 0.31 -18.91 6.58
C SER A 389 0.88 -17.50 6.32
N THR A 390 2.08 -17.18 6.81
CA THR A 390 2.76 -15.90 6.51
C THR A 390 3.59 -15.96 5.22
N VAL A 391 3.71 -17.13 4.58
CA VAL A 391 4.50 -17.31 3.34
C VAL A 391 3.67 -18.01 2.27
N VAL A 392 2.58 -17.40 1.80
CA VAL A 392 2.00 -17.78 0.50
C VAL A 392 1.62 -16.53 -0.27
N CYS A 393 2.63 -15.91 -0.89
CA CYS A 393 2.41 -15.14 -2.12
C CYS A 393 3.53 -15.49 -3.11
N GLY A 394 3.20 -16.42 -4.01
CA GLY A 394 3.92 -16.69 -5.24
C GLY A 394 4.92 -17.84 -5.18
N TYR A 395 4.49 -19.08 -5.41
CA TYR A 395 5.14 -20.06 -6.32
C TYR A 395 4.18 -21.22 -6.57
N VAL A 396 4.13 -21.67 -7.82
CA VAL A 396 3.35 -22.82 -8.31
C VAL A 396 3.87 -24.11 -7.66
N PHE A 397 2.97 -24.91 -7.09
CA PHE A 397 3.28 -26.23 -6.55
C PHE A 397 3.80 -27.18 -7.64
N ASN A 398 4.88 -27.89 -7.34
CA ASN A 398 5.09 -29.25 -7.84
C ASN A 398 5.89 -30.05 -6.80
N ASN A 399 5.32 -31.21 -6.45
CA ASN A 399 5.85 -32.34 -5.67
C ASN A 399 6.01 -32.16 -4.16
N PHE A 400 5.00 -32.67 -3.45
CA PHE A 400 5.03 -33.05 -2.03
C PHE A 400 5.79 -34.37 -1.88
N ASP A 401 6.78 -34.43 -0.98
CA ASP A 401 7.28 -35.67 -0.41
C ASP A 401 7.54 -35.45 1.10
N SER A 402 7.00 -36.35 1.93
CA SER A 402 6.57 -36.05 3.31
C SER A 402 7.59 -36.40 4.40
N THR A 403 8.90 -36.18 4.18
CA THR A 403 9.92 -36.67 5.15
C THR A 403 11.10 -35.74 5.45
N ASN A 404 11.00 -34.42 5.24
CA ASN A 404 12.03 -33.48 5.74
C ASN A 404 11.40 -32.29 6.46
N ILE A 405 11.14 -32.48 7.76
CA ILE A 405 10.79 -31.43 8.72
C ILE A 405 12.11 -30.80 9.16
N PHE A 406 12.24 -29.47 9.11
CA PHE A 406 13.46 -28.66 9.34
C PHE A 406 14.42 -28.51 8.15
N GLY A 407 14.09 -27.58 7.25
CA GLY A 407 15.05 -27.17 6.22
C GLY A 407 14.53 -26.12 5.24
N VAL A 408 14.09 -24.95 5.69
CA VAL A 408 13.86 -23.81 4.78
C VAL A 408 14.56 -22.57 5.32
N LYS A 409 15.61 -22.13 4.63
CA LYS A 409 16.31 -20.86 4.87
C LYS A 409 15.41 -19.71 4.36
N PRO A 410 15.13 -18.67 5.16
CA PRO A 410 14.64 -17.42 4.63
C PRO A 410 15.82 -16.62 4.07
N VAL A 411 15.98 -16.60 2.75
CA VAL A 411 16.84 -15.61 2.08
C VAL A 411 15.97 -14.38 1.78
N TYR A 412 15.99 -13.41 2.70
CA TYR A 412 15.58 -12.04 2.40
C TYR A 412 16.84 -11.17 2.30
N VAL A 413 17.32 -10.95 1.08
CA VAL A 413 18.21 -9.83 0.79
C VAL A 413 17.32 -8.59 0.64
N MET A 414 17.08 -7.88 1.73
CA MET A 414 16.63 -6.49 1.65
C MET A 414 17.85 -5.62 1.43
N HIS A 415 17.98 -5.04 0.23
CA HIS A 415 18.91 -3.93 0.03
C HIS A 415 18.43 -2.75 0.87
N ALA A 416 19.26 -2.36 1.85
CA ALA A 416 19.14 -1.09 2.55
C ALA A 416 19.18 0.05 1.53
N GLY A 417 18.10 0.82 1.47
CA GLY A 417 18.12 2.16 0.88
C GLY A 417 18.72 3.11 1.91
N GLU A 418 19.81 3.75 1.51
CA GLU A 418 20.61 4.68 2.29
C GLU A 418 19.77 5.78 2.96
N GLU A 419 20.13 6.03 4.22
CA GLU A 419 19.84 7.26 4.96
C GLU A 419 20.30 8.47 4.15
N VAL A 420 19.46 9.50 4.08
CA VAL A 420 19.92 10.87 3.90
C VAL A 420 19.11 11.73 4.87
N ASP A 421 19.87 12.42 5.73
CA ASP A 421 19.45 13.37 6.77
C ASP A 421 18.41 14.41 6.32
#